data_AF-A0A258DQI9-F1
#
_entry.id   AF-A0A258DQI9-F1
#
_cell.length_a   1.000
_cell.length_b   1.000
_cell.length_c   1.000
_cell.angle_alpha   90.00
_cell.angle_beta   90.00
_cell.angle_gamma   90.00
#
_symmetry.space_group_name_H-M   'P 1'
#
loop_
_entity.id
_entity.type
_entity.pdbx_description
1 polymer ?
#
loop_
_entity_poly.entity_id
_entity_poly.type
_entity_poly.pdbx_seq_one_letter_code
_entity_poly.pdbx_strand_id
1 'polypeptide(L)'
;MKTPWIIAAAVTVGLATPALAQEKVKLVNVVELSGAGATAGTNWKNGIDLAVADINAKGGILGRQIEIVHYDTQTNPGNTRAAVQRAI
;
A
#
# COMPACT_ATOMS: atom_id res chain seq x y z
N MET A 1 -6.97 -27.75 -57.96
CA MET A 1 -7.71 -26.95 -56.96
C MET A 1 -7.71 -27.70 -55.64
N LYS A 2 -6.79 -27.35 -54.72
CA LYS A 2 -6.73 -27.89 -53.35
C LYS A 2 -6.33 -26.73 -52.45
N THR A 3 -7.18 -26.42 -51.48
CA THR A 3 -7.21 -25.17 -50.71
C THR A 3 -6.15 -25.15 -49.59
N PRO A 4 -5.40 -24.05 -49.36
CA PRO A 4 -4.59 -23.90 -48.16
C PRO A 4 -5.36 -23.04 -47.13
N TRP A 5 -5.95 -23.67 -46.11
CA TRP A 5 -6.63 -23.00 -44.99
C TRP A 5 -5.86 -23.13 -43.66
N ILE A 6 -4.53 -23.09 -43.71
CA ILE A 6 -3.71 -23.08 -42.48
C ILE A 6 -2.76 -21.89 -42.51
N ILE A 7 -3.31 -20.67 -42.50
CA ILE A 7 -2.58 -19.48 -42.08
C ILE A 7 -3.58 -18.55 -41.37
N ALA A 8 -3.97 -18.89 -40.13
CA ALA A 8 -4.75 -17.98 -39.29
C ALA A 8 -4.62 -18.28 -37.78
N ALA A 9 -3.45 -18.74 -37.32
CA ALA A 9 -3.26 -19.11 -35.90
C ALA A 9 -2.00 -18.52 -35.26
N ALA A 10 -1.39 -17.51 -35.87
CA ALA A 10 -0.22 -16.85 -35.28
C ALA A 10 -0.35 -15.34 -35.49
N VAL A 11 -0.67 -14.62 -34.41
CA VAL A 11 -0.32 -13.21 -34.09
C VAL A 11 -1.32 -12.68 -33.04
N THR A 12 -1.25 -13.21 -31.81
CA THR A 12 -1.85 -12.55 -30.62
C THR A 12 -0.98 -12.63 -29.36
N VAL A 13 0.26 -13.12 -29.44
CA VAL A 13 1.14 -13.31 -28.27
C VAL A 13 2.02 -12.08 -27.97
N GLY A 14 1.78 -10.92 -28.62
CA GLY A 14 2.81 -9.89 -28.77
C GLY A 14 2.70 -8.59 -27.96
N LEU A 15 1.77 -8.40 -27.02
CA LEU A 15 1.61 -7.10 -26.34
C LEU A 15 1.40 -7.18 -24.81
N ALA A 16 2.05 -8.11 -24.13
CA ALA A 16 2.22 -7.99 -22.68
C ALA A 16 3.31 -6.93 -22.43
N THR A 17 2.93 -5.65 -22.40
CA THR A 17 3.80 -4.61 -21.85
C THR A 17 4.09 -4.98 -20.40
N PRO A 18 5.34 -5.01 -19.93
CA PRO A 18 5.63 -5.22 -18.52
C PRO A 18 4.87 -4.16 -17.74
N ALA A 19 3.97 -4.59 -16.85
CA ALA A 19 3.32 -3.69 -15.93
C ALA A 19 4.42 -3.08 -15.05
N LEU A 20 4.75 -1.82 -15.28
CA LEU A 20 5.61 -1.07 -14.37
C LEU A 20 4.88 -1.01 -13.04
N ALA A 21 5.41 -1.69 -12.02
CA ALA A 21 4.86 -1.63 -10.69
C ALA A 21 4.84 -0.16 -10.24
N GLN A 22 3.65 0.41 -10.10
CA GLN A 22 3.52 1.81 -9.74
C GLN A 22 4.03 2.01 -8.31
N GLU A 23 4.74 3.11 -8.07
CA GLU A 23 5.24 3.43 -6.73
C GLU A 23 4.08 3.48 -5.75
N LYS A 24 4.21 2.86 -4.58
CA LYS A 24 3.17 2.87 -3.55
C LYS A 24 3.01 4.26 -2.93
N VAL A 25 1.84 4.56 -2.39
CA VAL A 25 1.63 5.74 -1.55
C VAL A 25 2.11 5.39 -0.15
N LYS A 26 3.24 5.96 0.26
CA LYS A 26 3.75 5.76 1.63
C LYS A 26 2.93 6.58 2.61
N LEU A 27 2.43 5.92 3.64
CA LEU A 27 1.71 6.53 4.75
C LEU A 27 2.44 6.18 6.04
N VAL A 28 2.81 7.19 6.83
CA VAL A 28 3.44 6.97 8.14
C VAL A 28 2.45 7.36 9.23
N ASN A 29 2.19 6.41 10.13
CA ASN A 29 1.35 6.60 11.31
C ASN A 29 2.25 6.70 12.55
N VAL A 30 2.37 7.89 13.12
CA VAL A 30 3.08 8.12 14.39
C VAL A 30 2.03 8.15 15.49
N VAL A 31 2.00 7.11 16.33
CA VAL A 31 0.90 6.89 17.29
C VAL A 31 1.40 6.18 18.55
N GLU A 32 0.70 6.36 19.66
CA GLU A 32 0.98 5.68 20.93
C GLU A 32 0.45 4.24 20.94
N LEU A 33 1.32 3.27 20.65
CA LEU A 33 0.96 1.83 20.66
C LEU A 33 1.32 1.15 21.99
N SER A 34 2.16 1.81 22.79
CA SER A 34 2.40 1.48 24.20
C SER A 34 2.34 2.76 25.06
N GLY A 35 2.54 2.63 26.37
CA GLY A 35 2.41 3.75 27.31
C GLY A 35 0.96 4.01 27.72
N ALA A 36 0.71 5.19 28.30
CA ALA A 36 -0.57 5.50 28.94
C ALA A 36 -1.75 5.62 27.96
N GLY A 37 -1.51 5.96 26.68
CA GLY A 37 -2.55 6.08 25.66
C GLY A 37 -2.67 4.89 24.71
N ALA A 38 -2.04 3.75 25.02
CA ALA A 38 -2.00 2.57 24.16
C ALA A 38 -3.38 2.10 23.67
N THR A 39 -4.42 2.17 24.51
CA THR A 39 -5.78 1.80 24.11
C THR A 39 -6.31 2.67 22.98
N ALA A 40 -6.14 4.00 23.10
CA ALA A 40 -6.60 4.94 22.07
C ALA A 40 -5.81 4.74 20.77
N GLY A 41 -4.48 4.63 20.87
CA GLY A 41 -3.63 4.44 19.70
C GLY A 41 -3.80 3.08 19.02
N THR A 42 -4.13 2.02 19.76
CA THR A 42 -4.47 0.71 19.19
C THR A 42 -5.77 0.77 18.39
N ASN A 43 -6.81 1.42 18.94
CA ASN A 43 -8.07 1.62 18.21
C ASN A 43 -7.86 2.44 16.94
N TRP A 44 -7.06 3.51 17.01
CA TRP A 44 -6.66 4.32 15.87
C TRP A 44 -5.92 3.50 14.80
N LYS A 45 -4.86 2.75 15.19
CA LYS A 45 -4.09 1.88 14.29
C LYS A 45 -5.00 0.88 13.57
N ASN A 46 -5.85 0.18 14.31
CA ASN A 46 -6.75 -0.83 13.75
C ASN A 46 -7.73 -0.21 12.75
N GLY A 47 -8.25 0.98 13.05
CA GLY A 47 -9.11 1.73 12.13
C GLY A 47 -8.39 2.12 10.83
N ILE A 48 -7.15 2.60 10.94
CA ILE A 48 -6.35 2.92 9.75
C ILE A 48 -6.04 1.67 8.93
N ASP A 49 -5.64 0.57 9.56
CA ASP A 49 -5.32 -0.66 8.84
C ASP A 49 -6.52 -1.21 8.08
N LEU A 50 -7.70 -1.15 8.70
CA LEU A 50 -8.96 -1.50 8.04
C LEU A 50 -9.23 -0.60 6.83
N ALA A 51 -9.06 0.71 6.97
CA ALA A 51 -9.25 1.66 5.88
C ALA A 51 -8.22 1.48 4.74
N VAL A 52 -6.95 1.27 5.08
CA VAL A 52 -5.88 0.99 4.11
C VAL A 52 -6.18 -0.29 3.35
N ALA A 53 -6.60 -1.36 4.03
CA ALA A 53 -6.97 -2.61 3.40
C ALA A 53 -8.15 -2.44 2.42
N ASP A 54 -9.20 -1.73 2.83
CA ASP A 54 -10.37 -1.44 1.98
C ASP A 54 -10.01 -0.58 0.76
N ILE A 55 -9.24 0.50 0.93
CA ILE A 55 -8.79 1.36 -0.16
C ILE A 55 -7.92 0.58 -1.15
N ASN A 56 -6.99 -0.23 -0.66
CA ASN A 56 -6.12 -1.06 -1.47
C ASN A 56 -6.91 -2.10 -2.28
N ALA A 57 -7.89 -2.75 -1.65
CA ALA A 57 -8.80 -3.69 -2.30
C ALA A 57 -9.64 -3.02 -3.42
N LYS A 58 -9.93 -1.72 -3.29
CA LYS A 58 -10.64 -0.90 -4.29
C LYS A 58 -9.73 -0.31 -5.37
N GLY A 59 -8.47 -0.74 -5.44
CA GLY A 59 -7.51 -0.30 -6.46
C GLY A 59 -6.55 0.80 -6.00
N GLY A 60 -6.59 1.21 -4.74
CA GLY A 60 -5.68 2.20 -4.17
C GLY A 60 -5.99 3.64 -4.58
N ILE A 61 -5.05 4.54 -4.32
CA ILE A 61 -5.18 5.97 -4.62
C ILE A 61 -4.59 6.22 -6.01
N LEU A 62 -5.42 6.58 -6.99
CA LEU A 62 -5.00 6.75 -8.39
C LEU A 62 -4.26 5.52 -8.96
N GLY A 63 -4.72 4.31 -8.60
CA GLY A 63 -4.11 3.04 -8.99
C GLY A 63 -2.91 2.61 -8.13
N ARG A 64 -2.50 3.42 -7.15
CA ARG A 64 -1.34 3.16 -6.28
C ARG A 64 -1.77 2.58 -4.95
N GLN A 65 -1.20 1.42 -4.61
CA GLN A 65 -1.42 0.79 -3.31
C GLN A 65 -0.80 1.65 -2.20
N ILE A 66 -1.49 1.77 -1.07
CA ILE A 66 -0.97 2.37 0.15
C ILE A 66 -0.04 1.37 0.84
N GLU A 67 1.14 1.84 1.22
CA GLU A 67 2.05 1.15 2.13
C GLU A 67 2.10 1.94 3.43
N ILE A 68 1.62 1.32 4.52
CA ILE A 68 1.59 1.95 5.84
C ILE A 68 2.70 1.43 6.74
N VAL A 69 3.35 2.36 7.46
CA VAL A 69 4.31 2.06 8.53
C VAL A 69 3.82 2.71 9.82
N HIS A 70 3.97 2.01 10.94
CA HIS A 70 3.64 2.55 12.27
C HIS A 70 4.88 2.74 13.12
N TYR A 71 4.97 3.89 13.79
CA TYR A 71 5.97 4.16 14.81
C TYR A 71 5.30 4.39 16.16
N ASP A 72 5.71 3.60 17.15
CA ASP A 72 5.24 3.73 18.52
C ASP A 72 5.91 4.91 19.23
N THR A 73 5.11 5.84 19.74
CA THR A 73 5.58 6.99 20.53
C THR A 73 5.71 6.68 22.01
N GLN A 74 5.11 5.59 22.51
CA GLN A 74 5.09 5.24 23.93
C GLN A 74 4.48 6.34 24.83
N THR A 75 3.59 7.18 24.28
CA THR A 75 3.07 8.39 24.94
C THR A 75 4.20 9.35 25.39
N ASN A 76 5.32 9.36 24.68
CA ASN A 76 6.51 10.14 25.04
C ASN A 76 6.86 11.19 23.97
N PRO A 77 6.93 12.50 24.32
CA PRO A 77 7.24 13.56 23.36
C PRO A 77 8.60 13.43 22.65
N GLY A 78 9.61 12.88 23.34
CA GLY A 78 10.94 12.64 22.77
C GLY A 78 10.92 11.57 21.69
N ASN A 79 10.23 10.46 21.96
CA ASN A 79 10.03 9.39 20.99
C ASN A 79 9.19 9.86 19.81
N THR A 80 8.14 10.67 20.04
CA THR A 80 7.33 11.28 18.97
C THR A 80 8.19 12.08 18.00
N ARG A 81 9.06 12.95 18.52
CA ARG A 81 9.98 13.73 17.67
C ARG A 81 10.91 12.84 16.86
N ALA A 82 11.51 11.82 17.48
CA ALA A 82 12.40 10.89 16.79
C ALA A 82 11.65 10.07 15.72
N ALA A 83 10.40 9.67 15.97
CA ALA A 83 9.55 8.97 15.02
C ALA A 83 9.21 9.85 13.79
N VAL A 84 8.82 11.10 14.02
CA VAL A 84 8.52 12.05 12.92
C VAL A 84 9.76 12.31 12.08
N GLN A 85 10.95 12.42 12.68
CA GLN A 85 12.21 12.58 11.94
C GLN A 85 12.56 11.38 11.04
N ARG A 86 12.13 10.17 11.38
CA ARG A 86 12.29 8.98 10.53
C ARG A 86 11.24 8.88 9.42
N ALA A 87 10.14 9.62 9.56
CA ALA A 87 9.00 9.57 8.66
C ALA A 87 9.15 10.46 7.41
N ILE A 88 10.09 11.42 7.45
CA ILE A 88 10.42 12.37 6.38
C ILE A 88 11.67 11.92 5.62
#